data_AF-A0A1D2I7Q2-F1
#
_entry.id   AF-A0A1D2I7Q2-F1
#
_cell.length_a   1.000
_cell.length_b   1.000
_cell.length_c   1.000
_cell.angle_alpha   90.00
_cell.angle_beta   90.00
_cell.angle_gamma   90.00
#
_symmetry.space_group_name_H-M   'P 1'
#
loop_
_entity.id
_entity.type
_entity.pdbx_description
1 polymer ?
#
loop_
_entity_poly.entity_id
_entity_poly.type
_entity_poly.pdbx_seq_one_letter_code
_entity_poly.pdbx_strand_id
1 'polypeptide(L)'
;MVALPAHGTIQVPIFDTVLNGTSVIGSIVGTRQDLAEVFQLHAADRTKVIQETRPLTAVNESIDEVLRGHVKARIVFDLGTGD
;
A
#
# COMPACT_ATOMS: atom_id res chain seq x y z
N MET A 1 -0.02 -6.03 8.15
CA MET A 1 -1.49 -6.11 8.01
C MET A 1 -1.96 -5.10 6.98
N VAL A 2 -2.90 -5.46 6.12
CA VAL A 2 -3.65 -4.47 5.30
C VAL A 2 -4.78 -3.98 6.19
N ALA A 3 -4.89 -2.66 6.38
CA ALA A 3 -5.92 -2.06 7.21
C ALA A 3 -6.93 -1.32 6.33
N LEU A 4 -8.21 -1.62 6.53
CA LEU A 4 -9.33 -0.82 6.04
C LEU A 4 -10.10 -0.28 7.26
N PRO A 5 -10.65 0.95 7.20
CA PRO A 5 -11.45 1.48 8.30
C PRO A 5 -12.69 0.60 8.52
N ALA A 6 -12.75 -0.13 9.63
CA ALA A 6 -13.82 -1.10 9.91
C ALA A 6 -15.23 -0.48 9.96
N HIS A 7 -15.30 0.84 10.21
CA HIS A 7 -16.54 1.60 10.30
C HIS A 7 -16.60 2.78 9.32
N GLY A 8 -15.78 2.76 8.27
CA GLY A 8 -15.80 3.79 7.23
C GLY A 8 -17.02 3.67 6.33
N THR A 9 -17.62 4.80 5.94
CA THR A 9 -18.67 4.86 4.92
C THR A 9 -18.22 5.71 3.75
N ILE A 10 -18.69 5.36 2.54
CA ILE A 10 -18.47 6.15 1.33
C ILE A 10 -19.84 6.71 0.91
N GLN A 11 -19.92 8.02 0.72
CA GLN A 11 -21.10 8.69 0.17
C GLN A 11 -20.84 9.02 -1.30
N VAL A 12 -21.78 8.67 -2.17
CA VAL A 12 -21.69 8.93 -3.62
C VAL A 12 -22.93 9.68 -4.12
N PRO A 13 -22.77 10.67 -5.02
CA PRO A 13 -23.89 11.42 -5.59
C PRO A 13 -24.66 10.54 -6.58
N ILE A 14 -25.94 10.30 -6.32
CA ILE A 14 -26.77 9.39 -7.12
C ILE A 14 -26.87 9.85 -8.58
N PHE A 15 -27.17 11.14 -8.80
CA PHE A 15 -27.39 11.69 -10.14
C PHE A 15 -26.17 11.50 -11.05
N ASP A 16 -24.98 11.92 -10.58
CA ASP A 16 -23.75 11.82 -11.37
C ASP A 16 -23.30 10.38 -11.54
N THR A 17 -23.48 9.54 -10.51
CA THR A 17 -23.13 8.12 -10.59
C THR A 17 -23.92 7.42 -11.69
N VAL A 18 -25.23 7.71 -11.78
CA VAL A 18 -26.11 7.14 -12.82
C VAL A 18 -25.79 7.74 -14.19
N LEU A 19 -25.76 9.07 -14.32
CA LEU A 19 -25.61 9.74 -15.61
C LEU A 19 -24.25 9.45 -16.26
N ASN A 20 -23.19 9.31 -15.45
CA ASN A 20 -21.85 8.98 -15.92
C ASN A 20 -21.59 7.47 -15.99
N GLY A 21 -22.50 6.61 -15.53
CA GLY A 21 -22.29 5.17 -15.44
C GLY A 21 -21.10 4.78 -14.54
N THR A 22 -20.88 5.52 -13.45
CA THR A 22 -19.73 5.31 -12.55
C THR A 22 -19.91 4.04 -11.71
N SER A 23 -18.89 3.19 -11.66
CA SER A 23 -18.88 1.96 -10.85
C SER A 23 -18.00 2.12 -9.61
N VAL A 24 -18.50 1.69 -8.45
CA VAL A 24 -17.71 1.56 -7.22
C VAL A 24 -17.46 0.09 -6.97
N ILE A 25 -16.19 -0.34 -7.10
CA ILE A 25 -15.79 -1.74 -6.97
C ILE A 25 -14.82 -1.85 -5.79
N GLY A 26 -15.15 -2.70 -4.82
CA GLY A 26 -14.23 -3.03 -3.73
C GLY A 26 -13.17 -4.02 -4.22
N SER A 27 -11.89 -3.71 -3.97
CA SER A 27 -10.77 -4.61 -4.20
C SER A 27 -9.79 -4.49 -3.04
N ILE A 28 -9.28 -5.63 -2.56
CA ILE A 28 -8.35 -5.67 -1.43
C ILE A 28 -7.10 -6.47 -1.81
N VAL A 29 -6.73 -7.50 -1.07
CA VAL A 29 -5.57 -8.33 -1.37
C VAL A 29 -5.80 -9.16 -2.62
N GLY A 30 -4.78 -9.23 -3.48
CA GLY A 30 -4.78 -10.09 -4.65
C GLY A 30 -4.66 -11.58 -4.29
N THR A 31 -5.01 -12.42 -5.24
CA THR A 31 -4.77 -13.86 -5.22
C THR A 31 -3.28 -14.19 -5.38
N ARG A 32 -2.94 -15.47 -5.23
CA ARG A 32 -1.57 -15.94 -5.52
C ARG A 32 -1.18 -15.75 -6.98
N GLN A 33 -2.15 -15.80 -7.89
CA GLN A 33 -1.92 -15.59 -9.31
C GLN A 33 -1.59 -14.11 -9.58
N ASP A 34 -2.36 -13.18 -9.01
CA ASP A 34 -2.08 -11.74 -9.10
C ASP A 34 -0.67 -11.41 -8.59
N LEU A 35 -0.25 -12.05 -7.50
CA LEU A 35 1.11 -11.90 -6.97
C LEU A 35 2.18 -12.34 -7.97
N ALA A 36 2.01 -13.52 -8.58
CA ALA A 36 2.95 -14.04 -9.57
C ALA A 36 3.06 -13.12 -10.78
N GLU A 37 1.94 -12.61 -11.27
CA GLU A 37 1.89 -11.67 -12.40
C GLU A 37 2.59 -10.34 -12.07
N VAL A 38 2.36 -9.79 -10.87
CA VAL A 38 3.03 -8.54 -10.44
C VAL A 38 4.54 -8.71 -10.32
N PHE A 39 5.03 -9.85 -9.82
CA PHE A 39 6.46 -10.13 -9.79
C PHE A 39 7.07 -10.25 -11.18
N GLN A 40 6.36 -10.86 -12.13
CA GLN A 40 6.81 -10.90 -13.53
C GLN A 40 6.89 -9.49 -14.14
N LEU A 41 5.90 -8.64 -13.88
CA LEU A 41 5.94 -7.24 -14.31
C LEU A 41 7.14 -6.48 -13.72
N HIS A 42 7.44 -6.70 -12.44
CA HIS A 42 8.58 -6.07 -11.78
C HIS A 42 9.92 -6.57 -12.35
N ALA A 43 10.06 -7.87 -12.55
CA ALA A 43 11.26 -8.46 -13.17
C ALA A 43 11.48 -8.00 -14.62
N ALA A 44 10.41 -7.57 -15.31
CA ALA A 44 10.46 -6.96 -16.63
C ALA A 44 10.67 -5.43 -16.60
N ASP A 45 11.07 -4.86 -15.46
CA ASP A 45 11.27 -3.43 -15.23
C ASP A 45 10.02 -2.55 -15.50
N ARG A 46 8.83 -3.15 -15.49
CA ARG A 46 7.56 -2.44 -15.75
C ARG A 46 6.97 -1.78 -14.50
N THR A 47 7.56 -2.04 -13.34
CA THR A 47 7.18 -1.43 -12.06
C THR A 47 8.43 -1.09 -11.25
N LYS A 48 8.35 -0.07 -10.40
CA LYS A 48 9.42 0.36 -9.50
C LYS A 48 8.91 0.45 -8.07
N VAL A 49 9.69 -0.04 -7.12
CA VAL A 49 9.41 0.12 -5.69
C VAL A 49 10.10 1.39 -5.19
N ILE A 50 9.32 2.31 -4.59
CA ILE A 50 9.86 3.46 -3.87
C ILE A 50 9.92 3.09 -2.40
N GLN A 51 11.12 3.02 -1.85
CA GLN A 51 11.35 2.64 -0.47
C GLN A 51 12.54 3.39 0.14
N GLU A 52 12.59 3.40 1.46
CA GLU A 52 13.74 3.77 2.28
C GLU A 52 14.08 2.60 3.19
N THR A 53 15.36 2.21 3.23
CA THR A 53 15.82 1.12 4.11
C THR A 53 16.31 1.69 5.42
N ARG A 54 15.91 1.09 6.54
CA ARG A 54 16.32 1.48 7.91
C ARG A 54 16.70 0.27 8.76
N PRO A 55 17.56 0.43 9.77
CA PRO A 55 17.81 -0.63 10.74
C PRO A 55 16.58 -0.87 11.61
N LEU A 56 16.39 -2.11 12.07
CA LEU A 56 15.27 -2.46 12.96
C LEU A 56 15.28 -1.67 14.28
N THR A 57 16.46 -1.21 14.74
CA THR A 57 16.59 -0.38 15.95
C THR A 57 15.83 0.95 15.85
N ALA A 58 15.59 1.46 14.64
CA ALA A 58 14.83 2.68 14.39
C ALA A 58 13.31 2.46 14.29
N VAL A 59 12.78 1.28 14.69
CA VAL A 59 11.38 0.92 14.47
C VAL A 59 10.39 1.90 15.08
N ASN A 60 10.61 2.35 16.32
CA ASN A 60 9.67 3.24 17.01
C ASN A 60 9.58 4.60 16.31
N GLU A 61 10.73 5.22 16.00
CA GLU A 61 10.80 6.47 15.24
C GLU A 61 10.17 6.33 13.86
N SER A 62 10.42 5.21 13.18
CA SER A 62 9.87 4.92 11.86
C SER A 62 8.34 4.83 11.86
N ILE A 63 7.73 4.19 12.86
CA ILE A 63 6.27 4.14 13.01
C ILE A 63 5.71 5.53 13.29
N ASP A 64 6.37 6.28 14.16
CA ASP A 64 6.02 7.65 14.52
C ASP A 64 5.99 8.59 13.30
N GLU A 65 6.97 8.49 12.41
CA GLU A 65 7.01 9.25 11.16
C GLU A 65 5.93 8.84 10.16
N VAL A 66 5.59 7.55 10.08
CA VAL A 66 4.48 7.05 9.25
C VAL A 66 3.16 7.65 9.73
N LEU A 67 2.92 7.65 11.05
CA LEU A 67 1.70 8.23 11.63
C LEU A 67 1.60 9.75 11.43
N ARG A 68 2.74 10.46 11.39
CA ARG A 68 2.81 11.89 11.08
C ARG A 68 2.74 12.20 9.58
N GLY A 69 2.79 11.18 8.71
CA GLY A 69 2.78 11.36 7.26
C GLY A 69 4.08 11.93 6.68
N HIS A 70 5.21 11.78 7.38
CA HIS A 70 6.51 12.31 6.95
C HIS A 70 7.30 11.38 6.02
N VAL A 71 6.85 10.13 5.86
CA VAL A 71 7.49 9.13 5.00
C VAL A 71 7.00 9.27 3.57
N LYS A 72 7.94 9.31 2.61
CA LYS A 72 7.61 9.49 1.17
C LYS A 72 6.80 8.34 0.56
N ALA A 73 7.06 7.11 0.99
CA ALA A 73 6.35 5.92 0.50
C ALA A 73 6.37 4.77 1.50
N ARG A 74 7.47 4.01 1.56
CA ARG A 74 7.57 2.80 2.39
C ARG A 74 8.93 2.72 3.08
N ILE A 75 8.91 2.50 4.40
CA ILE A 75 10.08 2.08 5.15
C ILE A 75 10.17 0.55 5.06
N VAL A 76 11.37 0.04 4.79
CA VAL A 76 11.70 -1.38 4.82
C VAL A 76 12.81 -1.58 5.83
N PHE A 77 12.60 -2.43 6.81
CA PHE A 77 13.64 -2.74 7.78
C PHE A 77 14.62 -3.74 7.19
N ASP A 78 15.90 -3.44 7.31
CA ASP A 78 16.95 -4.43 7.11
C ASP A 78 16.95 -5.39 8.31
N LEU A 79 16.79 -6.67 8.00
CA LEU A 79 16.79 -7.77 8.98
C LEU A 79 18.11 -8.54 8.96
N GLY A 80 19.05 -8.16 8.09
CA GLY A 80 20.41 -8.67 8.08
C GLY A 80 21.07 -8.39 9.42
N THR A 81 21.60 -9.45 10.03
CA THR A 81 22.30 -9.55 11.31
C THR A 81 22.84 -8.20 11.82
N GLY A 82 22.30 -7.74 12.94
CA GLY A 82 23.06 -6.85 13.80
C GLY A 82 24.42 -7.49 14.10
N ASP A 83 25.45 -6.66 14.21
CA ASP A 83 26.68 -7.06 14.89
C ASP A 83 26.37 -7.69 16.26
#